data_AF-A0A367LU00-F1
#
_entry.id   AF-A0A367LU00-F1
#
_cell.length_a   1.000
_cell.length_b   1.000
_cell.length_c   1.000
_cell.angle_alpha   90.00
_cell.angle_beta   90.00
_cell.angle_gamma   90.00
#
_symmetry.space_group_name_H-M   'P 1'
#
loop_
_entity.id
_entity.type
_entity.pdbx_description
1 polymer ?
#
loop_
_entity_poly.entity_id
_entity_poly.type
_entity_poly.pdbx_seq_one_letter_code
_entity_poly.pdbx_strand_id
1 'polypeptide(L)' 'GEIANREDVLRQLDRLLEYYVRHEPSSPVPVLLKRAKTLVTADFAEIVRNLIPDGISQFETLRGPESE' A
#
# COMPACT_ATOMS: atom_id res chain seq x y z
N GLY A 1 -6.27 -6.75 16.85
CA GLY A 1 -7.00 -7.96 16.45
C GLY A 1 -6.29 -8.52 15.23
N GLU A 2 -6.33 -9.83 15.08
CA GLU A 2 -5.82 -10.50 13.88
C GLU A 2 -6.51 -9.94 12.62
N ILE A 3 -5.77 -9.86 11.51
CA ILE A 3 -6.29 -9.39 10.23
C ILE A 3 -6.75 -10.64 9.47
N ALA A 4 -8.06 -10.85 9.37
CA ALA A 4 -8.63 -12.06 8.76
C ALA A 4 -9.06 -11.86 7.30
N ASN A 5 -9.28 -10.61 6.87
CA ASN A 5 -9.73 -10.30 5.52
C ASN A 5 -9.25 -8.92 5.01
N ARG A 6 -9.56 -8.64 3.74
CA ARG A 6 -9.20 -7.37 3.07
C ARG A 6 -9.80 -6.14 3.78
N GLU A 7 -11.01 -6.24 4.31
CA GLU A 7 -11.65 -5.14 5.03
C GLU A 7 -10.97 -4.84 6.38
N ASP A 8 -10.43 -5.86 7.05
CA ASP A 8 -9.60 -5.68 8.24
C ASP A 8 -8.33 -4.88 7.91
N VAL A 9 -7.67 -5.19 6.79
CA VAL A 9 -6.50 -4.44 6.30
C VAL A 9 -6.84 -2.96 6.10
N LEU A 10 -7.94 -2.67 5.39
CA LEU A 10 -8.38 -1.29 5.14
C LEU A 10 -8.68 -0.54 6.44
N ARG A 11 -9.36 -1.19 7.39
CA ARG A 11 -9.65 -0.61 8.71
C ARG A 11 -8.38 -0.32 9.51
N GLN A 12 -7.37 -1.19 9.48
CA GLN A 12 -6.11 -0.90 10.18
C GLN A 12 -5.34 0.24 9.51
N LEU A 13 -5.29 0.29 8.17
CA LEU A 13 -4.66 1.39 7.45
C LEU A 13 -5.31 2.75 7.76
N ASP A 14 -6.64 2.79 7.90
CA ASP A 14 -7.35 4.01 8.30
C ASP A 14 -6.99 4.46 9.72
N ARG A 15 -6.86 3.52 10.66
CA ARG A 15 -6.43 3.85 12.03
C ARG A 15 -4.99 4.37 12.07
N LEU A 16 -4.10 3.81 11.25
CA LEU A 16 -2.72 4.29 11.13
C LEU A 16 -2.70 5.71 10.56
N LEU A 17 -3.44 5.96 9.47
CA LEU A 17 -3.56 7.31 8.89
C LEU A 17 -4.07 8.32 9.90
N GLU A 18 -5.09 7.97 10.67
CA GLU A 18 -5.65 8.83 11.71
C GLU A 18 -4.65 9.14 12.82
N TYR A 19 -3.84 8.15 13.23
CA TYR A 19 -2.76 8.35 14.19
C TYR A 19 -1.76 9.39 13.69
N TYR A 20 -1.25 9.24 12.46
CA TYR A 20 -0.25 10.16 11.91
C TYR A 20 -0.80 11.56 11.67
N VAL A 21 -2.05 11.70 11.24
CA VAL A 21 -2.69 13.03 11.10
C VAL A 21 -2.72 13.78 12.45
N ARG A 22 -2.92 13.05 13.56
CA ARG A 22 -3.00 13.64 14.90
C ARG A 22 -1.65 13.89 15.56
N HIS A 23 -0.68 13.00 15.36
CA HIS A 23 0.58 13.03 16.13
C HIS A 23 1.80 13.46 15.31
N GLU A 24 1.80 13.23 14.00
CA GLU A 24 2.94 13.49 13.12
C GLU A 24 2.50 14.01 11.73
N PRO A 25 1.82 15.16 11.65
CA PRO A 25 1.24 15.67 10.39
C PRO A 25 2.29 15.99 9.31
N SER A 26 3.53 16.24 9.69
CA SER A 26 4.65 16.51 8.77
C SER A 26 5.38 15.24 8.30
N SER A 27 4.97 14.06 8.76
CA SER A 27 5.57 12.79 8.36
C SER A 27 5.24 12.46 6.90
N PRO A 28 6.17 11.84 6.15
CA PRO A 28 5.89 11.34 4.79
C PRO A 28 5.05 10.05 4.79
N VAL A 29 4.93 9.38 5.95
CA VAL A 29 4.27 8.06 6.07
C VAL A 29 2.79 8.06 5.65
N PRO A 30 1.95 9.07 5.97
CA PRO A 30 0.56 9.12 5.53
C PRO A 30 0.39 9.07 4.00
N VAL A 31 1.33 9.62 3.25
CA VAL A 31 1.28 9.60 1.77
C VAL A 31 1.45 8.16 1.26
N LEU A 32 2.39 7.41 1.85
CA LEU A 32 2.65 6.02 1.50
C LEU A 32 1.49 5.11 1.91
N LEU A 33 0.94 5.31 3.12
CA LEU A 33 -0.21 4.53 3.60
C LEU A 33 -1.47 4.75 2.75
N LYS A 34 -1.72 5.99 2.28
CA LYS A 34 -2.81 6.27 1.33
C LYS A 34 -2.62 5.51 0.02
N ARG A 35 -1.40 5.46 -0.51
CA ARG A 35 -1.09 4.67 -1.72
C ARG A 35 -1.29 3.18 -1.48
N ALA A 36 -0.81 2.65 -0.36
CA ALA A 36 -1.00 1.25 0.02
C ALA A 36 -2.50 0.92 0.13
N LYS A 37 -3.31 1.80 0.74
CA LYS A 37 -4.76 1.63 0.84
C LYS A 37 -5.42 1.50 -0.53
N THR A 38 -5.05 2.34 -1.50
CA THR A 38 -5.56 2.25 -2.89
C THR A 38 -5.19 0.92 -3.56
N LEU A 39 -3.98 0.40 -3.29
CA LEU A 39 -3.52 -0.87 -3.84
C LEU A 39 -4.24 -2.08 -3.25
N VAL A 40 -4.68 -2.04 -1.99
CA VAL A 40 -5.44 -3.13 -1.36
C VAL A 40 -6.78 -3.37 -2.04
N THR A 41 -7.40 -2.32 -2.58
CA THR A 41 -8.67 -2.38 -3.32
C THR A 41 -8.50 -2.57 -4.83
N ALA A 42 -7.29 -2.35 -5.36
CA ALA A 42 -7.00 -2.57 -6.76
C ALA A 42 -6.84 -4.07 -7.02
N ASP A 43 -7.43 -4.59 -8.09
CA ASP A 43 -7.16 -5.94 -8.55
C ASP A 43 -5.79 -5.96 -9.27
N PHE A 44 -4.73 -5.81 -8.47
CA PHE A 44 -3.35 -5.71 -8.95
C PHE A 44 -2.97 -6.95 -9.80
N ALA A 45 -3.54 -8.10 -9.47
CA ALA A 45 -3.34 -9.34 -10.23
C ALA A 45 -4.03 -9.33 -11.60
N GLU A 46 -5.11 -8.56 -11.78
CA GLU A 46 -5.85 -8.41 -13.03
C GLU A 46 -5.21 -7.33 -13.92
N ILE A 47 -4.65 -6.28 -13.30
CA ILE A 47 -3.90 -5.22 -13.99
C ILE A 47 -2.55 -5.74 -14.49
N VAL A 48 -1.80 -6.51 -13.68
CA VAL A 48 -0.49 -7.07 -14.08
C VAL A 48 -0.62 -8.11 -15.21
N ARG A 49 -1.64 -8.97 -15.16
CA ARG A 49 -1.89 -9.98 -16.22
C ARG A 49 -2.26 -9.37 -17.56
N ASN A 50 -2.99 -8.26 -17.55
CA ASN A 50 -3.49 -7.64 -18.78
C ASN A 50 -2.56 -6.58 -19.36
N LEU A 51 -1.65 -5.99 -18.57
CA LEU A 51 -0.91 -4.81 -19.00
C LEU A 51 0.57 -5.06 -19.36
N ILE A 52 1.24 -6.12 -18.89
CA ILE A 52 2.69 -6.24 -19.18
C ILE A 52 3.22 -7.68 -19.32
N PRO A 53 3.61 -8.11 -20.54
CA PRO A 53 4.51 -9.26 -20.74
C PRO A 53 5.95 -8.99 -20.25
N ASP A 54 6.40 -7.72 -20.25
CA ASP A 54 7.79 -7.29 -19.94
C ASP A 54 7.92 -6.37 -18.70
N GLY A 55 7.03 -6.49 -17.71
CA GLY A 55 6.87 -5.52 -16.62
C GLY A 55 7.80 -5.66 -15.42
N ILE A 56 8.75 -6.59 -15.46
CA ILE A 56 9.60 -6.91 -14.32
C ILE A 56 10.56 -5.74 -13.99
N SER A 57 11.05 -5.02 -14.99
CA SER A 57 12.08 -3.99 -14.81
C SER A 57 11.60 -2.69 -14.16
N GLN A 58 10.29 -2.38 -14.19
CA GLN A 58 9.74 -1.20 -13.49
C GLN A 58 9.18 -1.54 -12.10
N PHE A 59 8.97 -2.83 -11.83
CA PHE A 59 8.50 -3.31 -10.52
C PHE A 59 9.56 -3.10 -9.43
N GLU A 60 10.86 -3.26 -9.78
CA GLU A 60 11.98 -3.04 -8.85
C GLU A 60 12.13 -1.57 -8.40
N THR A 61 11.65 -0.60 -9.19
CA THR A 61 11.71 0.83 -8.82
C THR A 61 10.60 1.24 -7.83
N LEU A 62 9.53 0.44 -7.73
CA LEU A 62 8.37 0.72 -6.89
C LEU A 62 8.40 -0.03 -5.55
N ARG A 63 9.01 -1.22 -5.52
CA ARG A 63 9.49 -1.80 -4.25
C ARG A 63 10.62 -0.90 -3.79
N GLY A 64 10.41 -0.10 -2.75
CA GLY A 64 11.52 0.55 -2.06
C GLY A 64 12.61 -0.50 -1.71
N PRO A 65 13.87 -0.07 -1.49
CA PRO A 65 14.99 -0.99 -1.32
C PRO A 65 14.65 -2.04 -0.26
N GLU A 66 14.88 -3.33 -0.58
CA GLU A 66 14.81 -4.39 0.41
C GLU A 66 15.75 -4.00 1.56
N SER A 67 15.16 -3.70 2.71
CA SER A 67 15.92 -3.65 3.96
C SER A 67 16.11 -5.10 4.36
N GLU A 68 17.38 -5.50 4.48
CA GLU A 68 17.86 -6.86 4.82
C GLU A 68 17.08 -7.54 5.96
#